data_AF-A0A357V2T9-F1
#
_entry.id   AF-A0A357V2T9-F1
#
_cell.length_a   1.000
_cell.length_b   1.000
_cell.length_c   1.000
_cell.angle_alpha   90.00
_cell.angle_beta   90.00
_cell.angle_gamma   90.00
#
_symmetry.space_group_name_H-M   'P 1'
#
loop_
_entity.id
_entity.type
_entity.pdbx_description
1 polymer ?
#
loop_
_entity_poly.entity_id
_entity_poly.type
_entity_poly.pdbx_seq_one_letter_code
_entity_poly.pdbx_strand_id
1 'polypeptide(L)'
;MTSGGLDPAVLGAGGALVATLVPGDTTVAAAQKEAAGWPHRVMADPGSEITNGFAGLSGIAAPAIYVLDPNQRLIGVRGLGGGAAGLDGWLADMLIQARHGRDQAVVQRAAPALLVPRALEPEDCAWLIGLWHNGPRDDGTVAVGSSAGGGVQVVPTTKRREDYYLRDKTLEQKLLDRLMPRLVPEVSKAFHFEGYTVETFKIG
;
A
#
# COMPACT_ATOMS: atom_id res chain seq x y z
N MET A 1 -24.71 -18.03 7.43
CA MET A 1 -23.68 -17.31 8.23
C MET A 1 -24.27 -16.58 9.45
N THR A 2 -25.43 -16.99 9.97
CA THR A 2 -26.07 -16.37 11.16
C THR A 2 -25.83 -17.12 12.47
N SER A 3 -24.97 -18.16 12.50
CA SER A 3 -24.68 -18.93 13.72
C SER A 3 -23.42 -18.49 14.48
N GLY A 4 -22.78 -17.37 14.10
CA GLY A 4 -21.43 -17.01 14.56
C GLY A 4 -21.28 -15.68 15.33
N GLY A 5 -22.35 -14.93 15.59
CA GLY A 5 -22.28 -13.72 16.43
C GLY A 5 -21.57 -12.50 15.82
N LEU A 6 -21.41 -12.44 14.50
CA LEU A 6 -20.89 -11.26 13.81
C LEU A 6 -22.03 -10.25 13.60
N ASP A 7 -21.99 -9.10 14.26
CA ASP A 7 -22.87 -7.98 13.95
C ASP A 7 -22.44 -7.35 12.60
N PRO A 8 -23.29 -7.40 11.55
CA PRO A 8 -22.96 -6.79 10.27
C PRO A 8 -22.65 -5.29 10.36
N ALA A 9 -23.17 -4.59 11.36
CA ALA A 9 -22.93 -3.16 11.54
C ALA A 9 -21.46 -2.84 11.83
N VAL A 10 -20.75 -3.73 12.54
CA VAL A 10 -19.33 -3.54 12.90
C VAL A 10 -18.44 -3.50 11.66
N LEU A 11 -18.77 -4.27 10.62
CA LEU A 11 -18.00 -4.30 9.38
C LEU A 11 -18.02 -2.98 8.61
N GLY A 12 -19.12 -2.23 8.69
CA GLY A 12 -19.27 -0.93 8.00
C GLY A 12 -18.76 0.27 8.80
N ALA A 13 -18.19 0.03 9.99
CA ALA A 13 -17.84 1.09 10.92
C ALA A 13 -16.87 2.13 10.32
N GLY A 14 -17.19 3.41 10.54
CA GLY A 14 -16.48 4.59 10.04
C GLY A 14 -16.17 4.60 8.53
N GLY A 15 -17.14 4.17 7.73
CA GLY A 15 -17.13 4.38 6.27
C GLY A 15 -16.41 3.30 5.48
N ALA A 16 -16.13 2.15 6.08
CA ALA A 16 -15.59 1.01 5.35
C ALA A 16 -16.62 0.46 4.35
N LEU A 17 -16.16 0.15 3.13
CA LEU A 17 -16.96 -0.55 2.15
C LEU A 17 -16.85 -2.06 2.40
N VAL A 18 -18.01 -2.71 2.56
CA VAL A 18 -18.09 -4.15 2.85
C VAL A 18 -18.62 -4.88 1.62
N ALA A 19 -17.87 -5.89 1.18
CA ALA A 19 -18.30 -6.82 0.17
C ALA A 19 -17.99 -8.25 0.61
N THR A 20 -18.92 -9.17 0.38
CA THR A 20 -18.79 -10.59 0.72
C THR A 20 -18.67 -11.40 -0.56
N LEU A 21 -17.66 -12.26 -0.63
CA LEU A 21 -17.50 -13.25 -1.70
C LEU A 21 -18.09 -14.57 -1.23
N VAL A 22 -18.96 -15.17 -2.05
CA VAL A 22 -19.59 -16.46 -1.75
C VAL A 22 -19.21 -17.44 -2.85
N PRO A 23 -18.49 -18.52 -2.52
CA PRO A 23 -18.27 -19.63 -3.44
C PRO A 23 -19.58 -20.19 -4.00
N GLY A 24 -19.63 -20.37 -5.31
CA GLY A 24 -20.82 -20.80 -6.03
C GLY A 24 -21.42 -19.71 -6.91
N ASP A 25 -22.51 -20.04 -7.59
CA ASP A 25 -23.16 -19.15 -8.55
C ASP A 25 -23.96 -18.02 -7.88
N THR A 26 -24.56 -17.16 -8.72
CA THR A 26 -25.39 -16.04 -8.26
C THR A 26 -26.62 -16.51 -7.48
N THR A 27 -27.15 -17.70 -7.76
CA THR A 27 -28.29 -18.28 -7.04
C THR A 27 -27.90 -18.63 -5.61
N VAL A 28 -26.76 -19.30 -5.44
CA VAL A 28 -26.20 -19.65 -4.11
C VAL A 28 -25.90 -18.38 -3.31
N ALA A 29 -25.23 -17.41 -3.92
CA ALA A 29 -24.89 -16.15 -3.28
C ALA A 29 -26.14 -15.36 -2.84
N ALA A 30 -27.16 -15.28 -3.70
CA ALA A 30 -28.43 -14.60 -3.40
C ALA A 30 -29.18 -15.29 -2.25
N ALA A 31 -29.30 -16.62 -2.28
CA ALA A 31 -29.96 -17.40 -1.24
C ALA A 31 -29.27 -17.23 0.13
N GLN A 32 -27.93 -17.23 0.16
CA GLN A 32 -27.18 -16.99 1.40
C GLN A 32 -27.37 -15.57 1.93
N LYS A 33 -27.39 -14.57 1.04
CA LYS A 33 -27.65 -13.17 1.40
C LYS A 33 -29.04 -13.02 2.06
N GLU A 34 -30.06 -13.57 1.42
CA GLU A 34 -31.45 -13.51 1.88
C GLU A 34 -31.62 -14.24 3.22
N ALA A 35 -31.14 -15.48 3.31
CA ALA A 35 -31.24 -16.29 4.53
C ALA A 35 -30.54 -15.64 5.73
N ALA A 36 -29.49 -14.84 5.50
CA ALA A 36 -28.77 -14.14 6.55
C ALA A 36 -29.29 -12.72 6.84
N GLY A 37 -30.24 -12.20 6.04
CA GLY A 37 -30.63 -10.79 6.10
C GLY A 37 -29.44 -9.85 5.90
N TRP A 38 -28.46 -10.24 5.09
CA TRP A 38 -27.15 -9.58 5.05
C TRP A 38 -27.23 -8.22 4.34
N PRO A 39 -26.88 -7.11 5.02
CA PRO A 39 -27.12 -5.77 4.47
C PRO A 39 -26.10 -5.36 3.41
N HIS A 40 -24.92 -5.98 3.40
CA HIS A 40 -23.80 -5.58 2.54
C HIS A 40 -23.87 -6.22 1.15
N ARG A 41 -23.00 -5.76 0.24
CA ARG A 41 -22.91 -6.31 -1.12
C ARG A 41 -22.39 -7.75 -1.06
N VAL A 42 -23.01 -8.64 -1.82
CA VAL A 42 -22.59 -10.04 -1.97
C VAL A 42 -22.29 -10.29 -3.43
N MET A 43 -21.16 -10.94 -3.71
CA MET A 43 -20.69 -11.30 -5.04
C MET A 43 -20.49 -12.81 -5.10
N ALA A 44 -20.93 -13.42 -6.19
CA ALA A 44 -20.72 -14.84 -6.46
C ALA A 44 -19.28 -15.08 -6.93
N ASP A 45 -18.72 -16.22 -6.53
CA ASP A 45 -17.42 -16.72 -6.97
C ASP A 45 -17.59 -18.17 -7.47
N PRO A 46 -18.13 -18.36 -8.69
CA PRO A 46 -18.58 -19.67 -9.16
C PRO A 46 -17.46 -20.73 -9.23
N GLY A 47 -16.25 -20.30 -9.59
CA GLY A 47 -15.06 -21.16 -9.65
C GLY A 47 -14.28 -21.20 -8.33
N SER A 48 -14.71 -20.46 -7.30
CA SER A 48 -13.92 -20.21 -6.09
C SER A 48 -12.53 -19.61 -6.37
N GLU A 49 -12.32 -18.97 -7.52
CA GLU A 49 -11.01 -18.49 -7.96
C GLU A 49 -10.53 -17.35 -7.06
N ILE A 50 -11.43 -16.44 -6.72
CA ILE A 50 -11.12 -15.30 -5.85
C ILE A 50 -10.88 -15.80 -4.43
N THR A 51 -11.77 -16.66 -3.94
CA THR A 51 -11.70 -17.26 -2.60
C THR A 51 -10.41 -18.06 -2.42
N ASN A 52 -10.06 -18.90 -3.38
CA ASN A 52 -8.83 -19.70 -3.37
C ASN A 52 -7.59 -18.81 -3.54
N GLY A 53 -7.66 -17.75 -4.34
CA GLY A 53 -6.57 -16.78 -4.50
C GLY A 53 -6.22 -16.09 -3.18
N PHE A 54 -7.23 -15.60 -2.45
CA PHE A 54 -7.02 -15.00 -1.13
C PHE A 54 -6.51 -16.01 -0.09
N ALA A 55 -7.03 -17.24 -0.11
CA ALA A 55 -6.54 -18.30 0.76
C ALA A 55 -5.08 -18.68 0.46
N GLY A 56 -4.71 -18.79 -0.82
CA GLY A 56 -3.33 -19.07 -1.24
C GLY A 56 -2.36 -17.95 -0.87
N LEU A 57 -2.78 -16.69 -0.97
CA LEU A 57 -1.97 -15.54 -0.58
C LEU A 57 -1.75 -15.44 0.93
N SER A 58 -2.80 -15.69 1.72
CA SER A 58 -2.80 -15.46 3.18
C SER A 58 -2.47 -16.69 4.01
N GLY A 59 -2.57 -17.90 3.42
CA GLY A 59 -2.55 -19.16 4.15
C GLY A 59 -3.79 -19.38 5.04
N ILE A 60 -4.83 -18.54 4.93
CA ILE A 60 -6.04 -18.59 5.75
C ILE A 60 -7.22 -18.99 4.88
N ALA A 61 -7.82 -20.13 5.18
CA ALA A 61 -8.99 -20.63 4.46
C ALA A 61 -10.27 -19.84 4.82
N ALA A 62 -11.19 -19.77 3.87
CA ALA A 62 -12.54 -19.25 4.12
C ALA A 62 -13.30 -20.14 5.15
N PRO A 63 -14.22 -19.57 5.96
CA PRO A 63 -14.60 -18.16 6.00
C PRO A 63 -13.53 -17.30 6.68
N ALA A 64 -13.18 -16.17 6.06
CA ALA A 64 -12.17 -15.24 6.55
C ALA A 64 -12.56 -13.81 6.20
N ILE A 65 -12.04 -12.86 6.99
CA ILE A 65 -12.17 -11.43 6.74
C ILE A 65 -10.81 -10.89 6.30
N TYR A 66 -10.82 -10.13 5.23
CA TYR A 66 -9.68 -9.38 4.71
C TYR A 66 -9.98 -7.90 4.83
N VAL A 67 -9.10 -7.14 5.48
CA VAL A 67 -9.19 -5.68 5.57
C VAL A 67 -8.19 -5.09 4.62
N LEU A 68 -8.67 -4.27 3.69
CA LEU A 68 -7.85 -3.57 2.71
C LEU A 68 -7.84 -2.07 2.99
N ASP A 69 -6.74 -1.40 2.67
CA ASP A 69 -6.69 0.07 2.62
C ASP A 69 -7.33 0.62 1.33
N PRO A 70 -7.52 1.95 1.20
CA PRO A 70 -8.06 2.56 -0.01
C PRO A 70 -7.24 2.31 -1.29
N ASN A 71 -5.98 1.92 -1.16
CA ASN A 71 -5.11 1.51 -2.26
C ASN A 71 -5.11 -0.01 -2.49
N GLN A 72 -6.11 -0.72 -1.94
CA GLN A 72 -6.32 -2.16 -2.05
C GLN A 72 -5.20 -3.02 -1.45
N ARG A 73 -4.41 -2.47 -0.53
CA ARG A 73 -3.34 -3.20 0.16
C ARG A 73 -3.90 -3.95 1.35
N LEU A 74 -3.45 -5.19 1.56
CA LEU A 74 -3.88 -6.01 2.69
C LEU A 74 -3.30 -5.48 4.00
N ILE A 75 -4.19 -5.09 4.92
CA ILE A 75 -3.84 -4.59 6.25
C ILE A 75 -3.92 -5.71 7.29
N GLY A 76 -4.93 -6.57 7.16
CA GLY A 76 -5.12 -7.68 8.08
C GLY A 76 -5.99 -8.77 7.48
N VAL A 77 -5.71 -9.99 7.91
CA VAL A 77 -6.51 -11.17 7.59
C VAL A 77 -6.82 -11.94 8.86
N ARG A 78 -8.06 -12.42 8.98
CA ARG A 78 -8.48 -13.24 10.11
C ARG A 78 -9.48 -14.31 9.67
N GLY A 79 -9.17 -15.57 9.97
CA GLY A 79 -10.09 -16.69 9.80
C GLY A 79 -11.22 -16.66 10.84
N LEU A 80 -12.40 -17.11 10.43
CA LEU A 80 -13.59 -17.19 11.28
C LEU A 80 -13.88 -18.60 11.80
N GLY A 81 -13.01 -19.58 11.51
CA GLY A 81 -13.18 -20.99 11.93
C GLY A 81 -13.20 -21.19 13.46
N GLY A 82 -12.62 -20.27 14.23
CA GLY A 82 -12.65 -20.27 15.70
C GLY A 82 -13.80 -19.44 16.32
N GLY A 83 -14.72 -18.92 15.50
CA GLY A 83 -15.79 -18.01 15.93
C GLY A 83 -15.41 -16.52 15.90
N ALA A 84 -16.35 -15.66 16.30
CA ALA A 84 -16.22 -14.20 16.23
C ALA A 84 -15.67 -13.53 17.51
N ALA A 85 -15.23 -14.29 18.51
CA ALA A 85 -14.77 -13.73 19.79
C ALA A 85 -13.61 -12.73 19.59
N GLY A 86 -13.78 -11.48 20.04
CA GLY A 86 -12.76 -10.42 19.88
C GLY A 86 -12.58 -9.93 18.45
N LEU A 87 -13.54 -10.19 17.55
CA LEU A 87 -13.51 -9.73 16.17
C LEU A 87 -13.68 -8.22 16.05
N ASP A 88 -14.56 -7.64 16.86
CA ASP A 88 -14.85 -6.20 16.81
C ASP A 88 -13.62 -5.34 17.14
N GLY A 89 -12.87 -5.72 18.18
CA GLY A 89 -11.63 -5.05 18.55
C GLY A 89 -10.56 -5.17 17.46
N TRP A 90 -10.38 -6.38 16.91
CA TRP A 90 -9.46 -6.59 15.79
C TRP A 90 -9.86 -5.78 14.56
N LEU A 91 -11.14 -5.74 14.20
CA LEU A 91 -11.65 -4.95 13.08
C LEU A 91 -11.41 -3.46 13.30
N ALA A 92 -11.69 -2.95 14.50
CA ALA A 92 -11.45 -1.55 14.84
C ALA A 92 -9.97 -1.18 14.64
N ASP A 93 -9.06 -2.01 15.15
CA ASP A 93 -7.61 -1.81 15.00
C ASP A 93 -7.19 -1.83 13.52
N MET A 94 -7.66 -2.80 12.74
CA MET A 94 -7.34 -2.90 11.32
C MET A 94 -7.90 -1.72 10.52
N LEU A 95 -9.12 -1.26 10.83
CA LEU A 95 -9.72 -0.10 10.17
C LEU A 95 -8.99 1.21 10.51
N ILE A 96 -8.50 1.35 11.75
CA ILE A 96 -7.63 2.48 12.13
C ILE A 96 -6.33 2.45 11.34
N GLN A 97 -5.70 1.28 11.18
CA GLN A 97 -4.46 1.15 10.40
C GLN A 97 -4.69 1.37 8.88
N ALA A 98 -5.82 0.89 8.36
CA ALA A 98 -6.21 1.03 6.96
C ALA A 98 -6.43 2.49 6.58
N ARG A 99 -7.09 3.24 7.47
CA ARG A 99 -7.18 4.71 7.38
C ARG A 99 -5.80 5.27 7.64
N HIS A 100 -5.03 5.51 6.58
CA HIS A 100 -3.80 6.27 6.72
C HIS A 100 -4.16 7.64 7.31
N GLY A 101 -3.90 7.84 8.60
CA GLY A 101 -4.27 9.03 9.38
C GLY A 101 -3.44 10.27 9.03
N ARG A 102 -3.16 10.49 7.75
CA ARG A 102 -2.82 11.84 7.33
C ARG A 102 -4.15 12.52 7.04
N ASP A 103 -4.44 13.57 7.81
CA ASP A 103 -5.36 14.60 7.33
C ASP A 103 -4.97 14.87 5.88
N GLN A 104 -5.96 14.91 4.98
CA GLN A 104 -5.72 15.36 3.63
C GLN A 104 -5.26 16.82 3.72
N ALA A 105 -3.95 16.99 3.85
CA ALA A 105 -3.32 18.29 3.81
C ALA A 105 -3.45 18.73 2.36
N VAL A 106 -4.43 19.59 2.09
CA VAL A 106 -4.52 20.25 0.80
C VAL A 106 -3.25 21.08 0.67
N VAL A 107 -2.33 20.64 -0.19
CA VAL A 107 -1.07 21.34 -0.42
C VAL A 107 -1.38 22.60 -1.24
N GLN A 108 -1.66 23.70 -0.55
CA GLN A 108 -2.17 24.94 -1.17
C GLN A 108 -1.12 25.71 -2.00
N ARG A 109 0.18 25.33 -1.96
CA ARG A 109 1.28 26.18 -2.46
C ARG A 109 2.41 25.47 -3.21
N ALA A 110 2.37 24.16 -3.42
CA ALA A 110 3.39 23.46 -4.20
C ALA A 110 2.82 23.01 -5.55
N ALA A 111 3.72 22.78 -6.53
CA ALA A 111 3.37 22.07 -7.76
C ALA A 111 2.68 20.74 -7.40
N PRO A 112 1.71 20.28 -8.21
CA PRO A 112 1.00 19.03 -7.94
C PRO A 112 2.01 17.89 -7.83
N ALA A 113 2.18 17.37 -6.62
CA ALA A 113 3.01 16.21 -6.32
C ALA A 113 2.09 15.03 -6.01
N LEU A 114 2.36 13.88 -6.63
CA LEU A 114 1.66 12.65 -6.26
C LEU A 114 2.21 12.15 -4.92
N LEU A 115 1.36 12.16 -3.90
CA LEU A 115 1.69 11.60 -2.59
C LEU A 115 1.23 10.14 -2.54
N VAL A 116 2.17 9.20 -2.51
CA VAL A 116 1.88 7.76 -2.32
C VAL A 116 2.18 7.39 -0.87
N PRO A 117 1.16 7.21 -0.01
CA PRO A 117 1.38 6.81 1.38
C PRO A 117 1.91 5.37 1.46
N ARG A 118 2.72 5.07 2.49
CA ARG A 118 3.30 3.72 2.75
C ARG A 118 3.92 3.07 1.51
N ALA A 119 4.64 3.85 0.70
CA ALA A 119 5.31 3.33 -0.50
C ALA A 119 6.48 2.39 -0.16
N LEU A 120 7.03 2.54 1.05
CA LEU A 120 8.06 1.69 1.65
C LEU A 120 7.62 1.32 3.07
N GLU A 121 8.03 0.14 3.52
CA GLU A 121 7.80 -0.28 4.90
C GLU A 121 8.80 0.39 5.86
N PRO A 122 8.50 0.50 7.16
CA PRO A 122 9.42 1.11 8.13
C PRO A 122 10.82 0.50 8.14
N GLU A 123 10.93 -0.82 7.96
CA GLU A 123 12.21 -1.52 7.83
C GLU A 123 12.99 -1.16 6.57
N ASP A 124 12.30 -0.90 5.45
CA ASP A 124 12.93 -0.44 4.22
C ASP A 124 13.48 0.97 4.43
N CYS A 125 12.70 1.85 5.07
CA CYS A 125 13.15 3.20 5.44
C CYS A 125 14.38 3.15 6.35
N ALA A 126 14.36 2.33 7.40
CA ALA A 126 15.50 2.17 8.30
C ALA A 126 16.74 1.62 7.58
N TRP A 127 16.56 0.67 6.67
CA TRP A 127 17.65 0.14 5.84
C TRP A 127 18.25 1.22 4.93
N LEU A 128 17.43 2.01 4.23
CA LEU A 128 17.91 3.10 3.37
C LEU A 128 18.63 4.19 4.15
N ILE A 129 18.11 4.58 5.32
CA ILE A 129 18.77 5.51 6.24
C ILE A 129 20.11 4.94 6.70
N GLY A 130 20.18 3.64 6.98
CA GLY A 130 21.42 2.95 7.32
C GLY A 130 22.45 2.94 6.19
N LEU A 131 22.03 2.77 4.94
CA LEU A 131 22.92 2.88 3.77
C LEU A 131 23.52 4.28 3.67
N TRP A 132 22.72 5.32 3.88
CA TRP A 132 23.22 6.70 3.86
C TRP A 132 24.22 6.98 4.99
N HIS A 133 23.91 6.55 6.22
CA HIS A 133 24.79 6.80 7.36
C HIS A 133 26.13 6.07 7.29
N ASN A 134 26.14 4.82 6.81
CA ASN A 134 27.30 3.94 6.87
C ASN A 134 28.05 3.80 5.53
N GLY A 135 27.43 4.27 4.44
CA GLY A 135 27.96 4.16 3.09
C GLY A 135 28.80 5.37 2.64
N PRO A 136 29.51 5.22 1.51
CA PRO A 136 30.13 6.36 0.84
C PRO A 136 29.06 7.36 0.39
N ARG A 137 29.31 8.64 0.65
CA ARG A 137 28.43 9.75 0.28
C ARG A 137 29.17 10.69 -0.66
N ASP A 138 28.46 11.15 -1.68
CA ASP A 138 28.99 12.07 -2.67
C ASP A 138 28.39 13.47 -2.47
N ASP A 139 29.25 14.48 -2.56
CA ASP A 139 28.81 15.88 -2.48
C ASP A 139 27.93 16.25 -3.67
N GLY A 140 26.82 16.91 -3.35
CA GLY A 140 25.90 17.49 -4.31
C GLY A 140 26.57 18.62 -5.08
N THR A 141 26.47 18.56 -6.39
CA THR A 141 27.05 19.56 -7.27
C THR A 141 26.00 20.56 -7.79
N VAL A 142 26.49 21.67 -8.35
CA VAL A 142 25.71 22.70 -9.05
C VAL A 142 26.33 23.00 -10.41
N ALA A 143 25.48 23.31 -11.39
CA ALA A 143 25.95 23.83 -12.66
C ALA A 143 26.49 25.25 -12.46
N VAL A 144 27.69 25.53 -12.96
CA VAL A 144 28.32 26.85 -12.90
C VAL A 144 28.27 27.48 -14.28
N GLY A 145 27.98 28.80 -14.30
CA GLY A 145 27.91 29.56 -15.55
C GLY A 145 29.23 29.51 -16.32
N SER A 146 29.16 29.74 -17.63
CA SER A 146 30.33 29.75 -18.52
C SER A 146 31.44 30.72 -18.08
N SER A 147 31.09 31.82 -17.39
CA SER A 147 32.03 32.77 -16.79
C SER A 147 32.88 32.18 -15.65
N ALA A 148 32.46 31.07 -15.05
CA ALA A 148 33.18 30.35 -13.99
C ALA A 148 33.86 29.06 -14.50
N GLY A 149 34.11 28.97 -15.81
CA GLY A 149 34.73 27.81 -16.46
C GLY A 149 33.73 26.78 -17.01
N GLY A 150 32.43 26.99 -16.80
CA GLY A 150 31.39 26.03 -17.20
C GLY A 150 31.47 24.70 -16.45
N GLY A 151 30.45 23.85 -16.64
CA GLY A 151 30.41 22.52 -16.04
C GLY A 151 29.74 22.47 -14.67
N VAL A 152 30.12 21.48 -13.86
CA VAL A 152 29.45 21.11 -12.62
C VAL A 152 30.47 21.08 -11.49
N GLN A 153 30.23 21.85 -10.43
CA GLN A 153 31.16 21.99 -9.30
C GLN A 153 30.45 21.81 -7.96
N VAL A 154 31.19 21.40 -6.94
CA VAL A 154 30.73 21.46 -5.54
C VAL A 154 30.90 22.90 -5.06
N VAL A 155 29.80 23.58 -4.74
CA VAL A 155 29.80 24.96 -4.24
C VAL A 155 29.10 24.98 -2.88
N PRO A 156 29.82 24.68 -1.78
CA PRO A 156 29.23 24.49 -0.45
C PRO A 156 28.51 25.73 0.10
N THR A 157 28.85 26.92 -0.42
CA THR A 157 28.21 28.19 -0.05
C THR A 157 26.83 28.36 -0.67
N THR A 158 26.53 27.64 -1.77
CA THR A 158 25.25 27.72 -2.50
C THR A 158 24.37 26.51 -2.22
N LYS A 159 24.95 25.30 -2.16
CA LYS A 159 24.23 24.04 -1.92
C LYS A 159 25.11 23.08 -1.13
N ARG A 160 24.56 22.54 -0.04
CA ARG A 160 25.12 21.39 0.69
C ARG A 160 24.10 20.27 0.71
N ARG A 161 24.43 19.16 0.07
CA ARG A 161 23.66 17.92 0.04
C ARG A 161 24.66 16.78 -0.11
N GLU A 162 24.55 15.74 0.69
CA GLU A 162 25.36 14.54 0.59
C GLU A 162 24.44 13.39 0.19
N ASP A 163 24.69 12.78 -0.96
CA ASP A 163 23.85 11.70 -1.48
C ASP A 163 24.59 10.37 -1.44
N TYR A 164 23.92 9.34 -0.96
CA TYR A 164 24.30 7.95 -1.20
C TYR A 164 23.70 7.50 -2.52
N TYR A 165 24.56 7.21 -3.51
CA TYR A 165 24.13 6.66 -4.80
C TYR A 165 24.01 5.14 -4.70
N LEU A 166 22.83 4.61 -5.02
CA LEU A 166 22.56 3.18 -5.02
C LEU A 166 23.17 2.52 -6.27
N ARG A 167 24.48 2.29 -6.23
CA ARG A 167 25.28 1.76 -7.36
C ARG A 167 25.21 0.24 -7.47
N ASP A 168 25.00 -0.44 -6.35
CA ASP A 168 24.87 -1.89 -6.31
C ASP A 168 23.53 -2.32 -6.91
N LYS A 169 23.58 -3.15 -7.98
CA LYS A 169 22.40 -3.58 -8.72
C LYS A 169 21.49 -4.51 -7.94
N THR A 170 22.03 -5.28 -7.00
CA THR A 170 21.24 -6.13 -6.11
C THR A 170 20.46 -5.29 -5.11
N LEU A 171 21.09 -4.26 -4.52
CA LEU A 171 20.39 -3.33 -3.63
C LEU A 171 19.35 -2.49 -4.38
N GLU A 172 19.68 -2.02 -5.59
CA GLU A 172 18.75 -1.31 -6.47
C GLU A 172 17.54 -2.16 -6.81
N GLN A 173 17.75 -3.42 -7.22
CA GLN A 173 16.65 -4.33 -7.53
C GLN A 173 15.77 -4.61 -6.29
N LYS A 174 16.38 -4.80 -5.11
CA LYS A 174 15.65 -4.99 -3.86
C LYS A 174 14.72 -3.80 -3.57
N LEU A 175 15.18 -2.57 -3.80
CA LEU A 175 14.35 -1.38 -3.61
C LEU A 175 13.23 -1.31 -4.66
N LEU A 176 13.53 -1.61 -5.92
CA LEU A 176 12.52 -1.66 -6.99
C LEU A 176 11.41 -2.67 -6.69
N ASP A 177 11.76 -3.88 -6.27
CA ASP A 177 10.80 -4.94 -5.94
C ASP A 177 9.84 -4.53 -4.81
N ARG A 178 10.29 -3.67 -3.89
CA ARG A 178 9.47 -3.11 -2.80
C ARG A 178 8.62 -1.92 -3.25
N LEU A 179 9.22 -1.00 -4.00
CA LEU A 179 8.63 0.30 -4.33
C LEU A 179 7.69 0.23 -5.53
N MET A 180 8.09 -0.42 -6.61
CA MET A 180 7.39 -0.35 -7.89
C MET A 180 5.97 -0.91 -7.83
N PRO A 181 5.68 -2.06 -7.19
CA PRO A 181 4.31 -2.57 -7.07
C PRO A 181 3.35 -1.61 -6.34
N ARG A 182 3.90 -0.70 -5.51
CA ARG A 182 3.13 0.29 -4.74
C ARG A 182 3.03 1.65 -5.44
N LEU A 183 4.04 2.01 -6.25
CA LEU A 183 4.13 3.32 -6.91
C LEU A 183 3.40 3.32 -8.26
N VAL A 184 3.62 2.28 -9.06
CA VAL A 184 3.15 2.20 -10.45
C VAL A 184 1.64 2.37 -10.57
N PRO A 185 0.81 1.66 -9.78
CA PRO A 185 -0.64 1.81 -9.91
C PRO A 185 -1.10 3.24 -9.64
N GLU A 186 -0.47 3.94 -8.70
CA GLU A 186 -0.82 5.32 -8.36
C GLU A 186 -0.41 6.30 -9.48
N VAL A 187 0.76 6.10 -10.09
CA VAL A 187 1.20 6.89 -11.24
C VAL A 187 0.27 6.68 -12.44
N SER A 188 -0.08 5.43 -12.76
CA SER A 188 -1.00 5.13 -13.85
C SER A 188 -2.40 5.71 -13.61
N LYS A 189 -2.92 5.63 -12.38
CA LYS A 189 -4.20 6.25 -11.99
C LYS A 189 -4.20 7.77 -12.14
N ALA A 190 -3.14 8.44 -11.71
CA ALA A 190 -3.07 9.90 -11.70
C ALA A 190 -2.75 10.49 -13.09
N PHE A 191 -1.85 9.85 -13.84
CA PHE A 191 -1.28 10.44 -15.06
C PHE A 191 -1.67 9.71 -16.34
N HIS A 192 -2.36 8.56 -16.27
CA HIS A 192 -2.72 7.73 -17.43
C HIS A 192 -1.51 7.43 -18.33
N PHE A 193 -0.34 7.27 -17.71
CA PHE A 193 0.93 7.10 -18.38
C PHE A 193 1.46 5.68 -18.16
N GLU A 194 2.06 5.13 -19.23
CA GLU A 194 2.69 3.81 -19.26
C GLU A 194 4.16 3.95 -19.68
N GLY A 195 5.01 2.99 -19.29
CA GLY A 195 6.41 2.96 -19.72
C GLY A 195 7.33 3.96 -19.00
N TYR A 196 7.16 4.11 -17.68
CA TYR A 196 8.06 4.91 -16.85
C TYR A 196 9.45 4.29 -16.75
N THR A 197 10.47 5.14 -16.83
CA THR A 197 11.85 4.83 -16.45
C THR A 197 12.15 5.53 -15.14
N VAL A 198 12.89 4.85 -14.28
CA VAL A 198 13.40 5.42 -13.02
C VAL A 198 14.88 5.69 -13.19
N GLU A 199 15.28 6.92 -12.88
CA GLU A 199 16.70 7.24 -12.71
C GLU A 199 17.26 6.49 -11.50
N THR A 200 18.58 6.35 -11.45
CA THR A 200 19.26 5.72 -10.30
C THR A 200 18.90 6.39 -8.99
N PHE A 201 18.54 5.58 -7.99
CA PHE A 201 18.15 6.07 -6.68
C PHE A 201 19.31 6.77 -5.95
N LYS A 202 18.97 7.89 -5.32
CA LYS A 202 19.86 8.68 -4.46
C LYS A 202 19.16 8.87 -3.13
N ILE A 203 19.83 8.52 -2.04
CA ILE A 203 19.33 8.70 -0.67
C ILE A 203 20.08 9.89 -0.09
N GLY A 204 19.38 10.86 0.52
CA GLY A 204 19.98 12.07 1.08
C GLY A 204 19.00 12.87 1.92
#